data_AF-A0A6G1RS29-F1
#
_entry.id   AF-A0A6G1RS29-F1
#
_cell.length_a   1.000
_cell.length_b   1.000
_cell.length_c   1.000
_cell.angle_alpha   90.00
_cell.angle_beta   90.00
_cell.angle_gamma   90.00
#
_symmetry.space_group_name_H-M   'P 1'
#
loop_
_entity.id
_entity.type
_entity.pdbx_description
1 polymer ?
#
loop_
_entity_poly.entity_id
_entity_poly.type
_entity_poly.pdbx_seq_one_letter_code
_entity_poly.pdbx_strand_id
1 'polypeptide(L)'
;LEGIVEGIIRYHPFLYDKETYPDDPCFPSKLNDDDDDDCFIVEKGARGKRPIFECFWNGRLIPYTTVEDFDWCAPPKKRGLAPIECYNRISGALFTNDKFQVSTNKLTFMDLELKLKDKNSLFTRIFNGQEQRMKIDREFALWLKDCHEKYDKQIKFTGFKGVTTRTDLPSKRMQSPWTMYGAIEWDGKIYKTGQLVKTVKTLPIFYGSIEKFFLYGE
;
A
#
# COMPACT_ATOMS: atom_id res chain seq x y z
N LEU A 1 8.23 34.83 -9.12
CA LEU A 1 7.04 33.95 -9.02
C LEU A 1 7.54 32.55 -8.72
N GLU A 2 7.33 32.06 -7.50
CA GLU A 2 7.82 30.76 -7.02
C GLU A 2 7.29 29.58 -7.86
N GLY A 3 8.10 28.54 -8.04
CA GLY A 3 7.70 27.33 -8.74
C GLY A 3 6.84 26.44 -7.86
N ILE A 4 5.67 26.00 -8.37
CA ILE A 4 4.77 25.08 -7.68
C ILE A 4 4.71 23.79 -8.50
N VAL A 5 4.76 22.65 -7.82
CA VAL A 5 4.55 21.32 -8.39
C VAL A 5 3.33 20.73 -7.74
N GLU A 6 2.36 20.31 -8.56
CA GLU A 6 1.21 19.55 -8.08
C GLU A 6 1.58 18.07 -8.04
N GLY A 7 1.23 17.39 -6.95
CA GLY A 7 1.55 15.97 -6.75
C GLY A 7 0.32 15.17 -6.38
N ILE A 8 0.25 13.94 -6.89
CA ILE A 8 -0.75 12.95 -6.49
C ILE A 8 -0.08 11.62 -6.16
N ILE A 9 -0.57 10.95 -5.11
CA ILE A 9 -0.23 9.57 -4.78
C ILE A 9 -1.51 8.74 -4.81
N ARG A 10 -1.41 7.52 -5.35
CA ARG A 10 -2.47 6.52 -5.41
C ARG A 10 -2.03 5.27 -4.67
N TYR A 11 -2.96 4.66 -3.94
CA TYR A 11 -2.75 3.40 -3.24
C TYR A 11 -3.33 2.25 -4.06
N HIS A 12 -2.57 1.17 -4.20
CA HIS A 12 -2.92 -0.04 -4.94
C HIS A 12 -2.99 -1.20 -3.94
N PRO A 13 -4.18 -1.55 -3.42
CA PRO A 13 -4.31 -2.46 -2.28
C PRO A 13 -3.90 -3.89 -2.64
N PHE A 14 -3.53 -4.66 -1.63
CA PHE A 14 -3.45 -6.12 -1.75
C PHE A 14 -4.84 -6.73 -1.61
N LEU A 15 -5.25 -7.52 -2.60
CA LEU A 15 -6.57 -8.13 -2.64
C LEU A 15 -6.45 -9.64 -2.66
N TYR A 16 -6.73 -10.21 -1.50
CA TYR A 16 -6.81 -11.62 -1.13
C TYR A 16 -5.49 -12.37 -1.24
N ASP A 17 -5.06 -12.62 -2.46
CA ASP A 17 -3.95 -13.49 -2.82
C ASP A 17 -2.93 -12.79 -3.72
N LYS A 18 -3.18 -11.53 -4.12
CA LYS A 18 -2.30 -10.81 -5.03
C LYS A 18 -2.26 -9.30 -4.81
N GLU A 19 -1.12 -8.74 -5.20
CA GLU A 19 -0.94 -7.29 -5.37
C GLU A 19 -1.73 -6.78 -6.57
N THR A 20 -2.26 -5.56 -6.48
CA THR A 20 -3.03 -4.93 -7.57
C THR A 20 -2.27 -3.82 -8.30
N TYR A 21 -1.03 -3.55 -7.88
CA TYR A 21 -0.17 -2.59 -8.57
C TYR A 21 0.02 -3.03 -10.03
N PRO A 22 -0.21 -2.14 -11.01
CA PRO A 22 -0.15 -2.51 -12.42
C PRO A 22 1.27 -2.85 -12.87
N ASP A 23 1.41 -3.96 -13.59
CA ASP A 23 2.64 -4.33 -14.28
C ASP A 23 3.03 -3.25 -15.31
N ASP A 24 4.33 -3.16 -15.58
CA ASP A 24 4.90 -2.25 -16.57
C ASP A 24 5.84 -3.02 -17.49
N PRO A 25 5.54 -3.07 -18.80
CA PRO A 25 6.36 -3.80 -19.76
C PRO A 25 7.83 -3.36 -19.79
N CYS A 26 8.13 -2.11 -19.42
CA CYS A 26 9.50 -1.58 -19.36
C CYS A 26 10.27 -2.08 -18.13
N PHE A 27 9.57 -2.59 -17.12
CA PHE A 27 10.14 -3.10 -15.87
C PHE A 27 9.56 -4.49 -15.57
N PRO A 28 10.01 -5.53 -16.28
CA PRO A 28 9.49 -6.88 -16.08
C PRO A 28 9.72 -7.32 -14.63
N SER A 29 8.63 -7.56 -13.91
CA SER A 29 8.58 -7.99 -12.51
C SER A 29 9.13 -9.42 -12.26
N LYS A 30 9.55 -10.12 -13.32
CA LYS A 30 9.97 -11.54 -13.32
C LYS A 30 11.41 -11.74 -13.81
N LEU A 31 12.36 -10.93 -13.36
CA LEU A 31 13.78 -11.26 -13.52
C LEU A 31 14.20 -12.11 -12.32
N ASN A 32 14.72 -13.31 -12.62
CA ASN A 32 15.10 -14.36 -11.66
C ASN A 32 15.85 -13.80 -10.44
N ASP A 33 15.37 -14.15 -9.24
CA ASP A 33 16.01 -13.89 -7.95
C ASP A 33 17.26 -14.78 -7.79
N ASP A 34 18.34 -14.48 -8.51
CA ASP A 34 19.65 -15.15 -8.37
C ASP A 34 20.73 -14.24 -7.74
N ASP A 35 20.36 -13.13 -7.11
CA ASP A 35 21.32 -12.33 -6.32
C ASP A 35 20.96 -12.37 -4.82
N ASP A 36 21.69 -13.25 -4.13
CA ASP A 36 21.92 -13.30 -2.69
C ASP A 36 22.31 -11.90 -2.15
N ASP A 37 21.50 -11.37 -1.21
CA ASP A 37 22.04 -10.64 -0.07
C ASP A 37 21.01 -10.53 1.07
N ASP A 38 21.44 -10.91 2.27
CA ASP A 38 20.71 -10.93 3.54
C ASP A 38 20.00 -9.61 3.90
N CYS A 39 18.67 -9.54 3.79
CA CYS A 39 17.75 -8.90 4.77
C CYS A 39 16.29 -9.01 4.32
N PHE A 40 15.47 -9.78 5.04
CA PHE A 40 14.01 -9.88 4.90
C PHE A 40 13.52 -10.15 3.46
N ILE A 41 13.15 -11.40 3.17
CA ILE A 41 12.37 -11.76 1.98
C ILE A 41 10.98 -11.09 2.10
N VAL A 42 10.91 -9.80 1.79
CA VAL A 42 9.71 -9.18 1.29
C VAL A 42 9.70 -9.60 -0.16
N GLU A 43 8.89 -10.61 -0.51
CA GLU A 43 8.52 -10.82 -1.91
C GLU A 43 8.23 -9.44 -2.49
N LYS A 44 8.98 -9.01 -3.51
CA LYS A 44 8.89 -7.67 -4.11
C LYS A 44 7.59 -7.53 -4.91
N GLY A 45 6.45 -7.92 -4.33
CA GLY A 45 5.13 -7.68 -4.85
C GLY A 45 4.83 -6.18 -4.94
N ALA A 46 3.94 -5.83 -5.86
CA ALA A 46 3.54 -4.47 -6.19
C ALA A 46 4.57 -3.67 -7.02
N ARG A 47 5.03 -2.50 -6.54
CA ARG A 47 5.92 -1.61 -7.31
C ARG A 47 7.32 -2.18 -7.52
N GLY A 48 7.83 -2.96 -6.57
CA GLY A 48 9.20 -3.46 -6.58
C GLY A 48 10.24 -2.32 -6.56
N LYS A 49 11.24 -2.38 -7.45
CA LYS A 49 12.29 -1.35 -7.58
C LYS A 49 11.89 -0.15 -8.47
N ARG A 50 10.65 -0.09 -8.96
CA ARG A 50 10.19 0.99 -9.84
C ARG A 50 10.07 2.32 -9.08
N PRO A 51 10.30 3.47 -9.74
CA PRO A 51 10.10 4.78 -9.12
C PRO A 51 8.61 5.03 -8.82
N ILE A 52 8.32 5.84 -7.79
CA ILE A 52 6.94 6.20 -7.44
C ILE A 52 6.36 7.17 -8.47
N PHE A 53 7.12 8.21 -8.85
CA PHE A 53 6.56 9.37 -9.55
C PHE A 53 6.98 9.43 -11.03
N GLU A 54 5.98 9.41 -11.90
CA GLU A 54 6.10 9.93 -13.26
C GLU A 54 6.01 11.46 -13.26
N CYS A 55 6.74 12.11 -14.16
CA CYS A 55 6.84 13.58 -14.18
C CYS A 55 6.22 14.18 -15.44
N PHE A 56 5.34 15.15 -15.26
CA PHE A 56 4.59 15.84 -16.29
C PHE A 56 4.95 17.33 -16.32
N TRP A 57 5.04 17.87 -17.52
CA TRP A 57 5.30 19.28 -17.79
C TRP A 57 4.24 19.83 -18.74
N ASN A 58 3.52 20.87 -18.32
CA ASN A 58 2.40 21.45 -19.06
C ASN A 58 1.39 20.41 -19.56
N GLY A 59 1.05 19.45 -18.69
CA GLY A 59 0.08 18.40 -18.97
C GLY A 59 0.59 17.22 -19.80
N ARG A 60 1.86 17.19 -20.20
CA ARG A 60 2.48 16.08 -20.97
C ARG A 60 3.57 15.37 -20.18
N LEU A 61 3.66 14.05 -20.32
CA LEU A 61 4.72 13.22 -19.74
C LEU A 61 6.12 13.60 -20.28
N ILE A 62 7.10 13.67 -19.38
CA ILE A 62 8.53 13.76 -19.67
C ILE A 62 9.16 12.37 -19.41
N PRO A 63 9.36 11.57 -20.48
CA PRO A 63 9.46 10.11 -20.37
C PRO A 63 10.72 9.59 -19.68
N TYR A 64 11.82 10.36 -19.66
CA TYR A 64 13.08 9.94 -19.05
C TYR A 64 13.36 10.67 -17.73
N THR A 65 12.34 11.24 -17.11
CA THR A 65 12.43 11.75 -15.74
C THR A 65 11.38 11.11 -14.87
N THR A 66 11.85 10.42 -13.84
CA THR A 66 11.05 9.88 -12.76
C THR A 66 11.67 10.31 -11.44
N VAL A 67 10.90 10.31 -10.37
CA VAL A 67 11.41 10.49 -8.99
C VAL A 67 11.11 9.21 -8.22
N GLU A 68 12.15 8.60 -7.65
CA GLU A 68 12.01 7.33 -6.93
C GLU A 68 11.07 7.47 -5.74
N ASP A 69 11.39 8.38 -4.82
CA ASP A 69 10.59 8.72 -3.66
C ASP A 69 11.04 10.07 -3.07
N PHE A 70 10.30 10.50 -2.05
CA PHE A 70 10.69 11.55 -1.11
C PHE A 70 10.83 10.95 0.28
N ASP A 71 11.63 11.59 1.15
CA ASP A 71 11.88 11.13 2.53
C ASP A 71 10.60 10.80 3.32
N TRP A 72 9.52 11.56 3.07
CA TRP A 72 8.25 11.41 3.79
C TRP A 72 7.35 10.30 3.24
N CYS A 73 7.61 9.79 2.03
CA CYS A 73 6.89 8.65 1.44
C CYS A 73 7.78 7.43 1.18
N ALA A 74 9.03 7.46 1.63
CA ALA A 74 9.94 6.33 1.63
C ALA A 74 9.68 5.40 2.83
N PRO A 75 9.97 4.10 2.73
CA PRO A 75 9.86 3.16 3.85
C PRO A 75 10.74 3.61 5.04
N PRO A 76 10.19 3.71 6.27
CA PRO A 76 10.95 4.21 7.41
C PRO A 76 12.01 3.20 7.86
N LYS A 77 13.18 3.70 8.30
CA LYS A 77 14.29 2.87 8.83
C LYS A 77 13.96 2.11 10.12
N LYS A 78 12.90 2.52 10.81
CA LYS A 78 12.38 1.88 12.03
C LYS A 78 10.90 1.59 11.83
N ARG A 79 10.33 0.69 12.63
CA ARG A 79 8.89 0.36 12.57
C ARG A 79 8.05 1.65 12.65
N GLY A 80 7.30 1.91 11.58
CA GLY A 80 6.43 3.08 11.43
C GLY A 80 4.99 2.81 11.85
N LEU A 81 4.09 3.76 11.51
CA LEU A 81 2.65 3.65 11.77
C LEU A 81 1.93 2.68 10.81
N ALA A 82 2.42 2.56 9.57
CA ALA A 82 1.90 1.66 8.56
C ALA A 82 2.86 0.47 8.37
N PRO A 83 2.34 -0.73 7.99
CA PRO A 83 3.17 -1.85 7.57
C PRO A 83 4.11 -1.49 6.41
N ILE A 84 5.29 -2.12 6.35
CA ILE A 84 6.36 -1.73 5.43
C ILE A 84 5.98 -1.99 3.97
N GLU A 85 5.23 -3.06 3.72
CA GLU A 85 4.72 -3.46 2.41
C GLU A 85 3.81 -2.40 1.77
N CYS A 86 3.13 -1.58 2.59
CA CYS A 86 2.25 -0.52 2.10
C CYS A 86 3.02 0.57 1.33
N TYR A 87 4.29 0.80 1.68
CA TYR A 87 5.14 1.75 0.97
C TYR A 87 5.54 1.26 -0.43
N ASN A 88 5.34 -0.03 -0.74
CA ASN A 88 5.51 -0.58 -2.08
C ASN A 88 4.21 -0.60 -2.91
N ARG A 89 3.09 -0.20 -2.31
CA ARG A 89 1.75 -0.17 -2.91
C ARG A 89 1.32 1.22 -3.38
N ILE A 90 2.27 2.15 -3.49
CA ILE A 90 1.98 3.54 -3.88
C ILE A 90 2.63 3.87 -5.23
N SER A 91 1.86 4.52 -6.08
CA SER A 91 2.36 5.20 -7.29
C SER A 91 1.99 6.68 -7.23
N GLY A 92 2.64 7.51 -8.04
CA GLY A 92 2.37 8.93 -8.05
C GLY A 92 2.67 9.59 -9.39
N ALA A 93 2.23 10.84 -9.49
CA ALA A 93 2.55 11.71 -10.62
C ALA A 93 2.81 13.13 -10.11
N LEU A 94 3.77 13.81 -10.74
CA LEU A 94 4.12 15.20 -10.48
C LEU A 94 3.82 16.05 -11.71
N PHE A 95 3.15 17.18 -11.53
CA PHE A 95 2.73 18.08 -12.61
C PHE A 95 3.36 19.45 -12.39
N THR A 96 4.02 19.94 -13.43
CA THR A 96 4.76 21.20 -13.41
C THR A 96 4.36 22.09 -14.59
N ASN A 97 4.78 23.35 -14.55
CA ASN A 97 4.65 24.30 -15.65
C ASN A 97 6.03 24.86 -16.07
N ASP A 98 6.03 25.89 -16.91
CA ASP A 98 7.23 26.55 -17.47
C ASP A 98 8.25 27.06 -16.45
N LYS A 99 7.90 27.12 -15.16
CA LYS A 99 8.86 27.46 -14.09
C LYS A 99 9.89 26.36 -13.83
N PHE A 100 9.62 25.13 -14.25
CA PHE A 100 10.56 24.02 -14.19
C PHE A 100 11.05 23.73 -15.60
N GLN A 101 12.38 23.81 -15.79
CA GLN A 101 12.98 23.69 -17.11
C GLN A 101 13.12 22.22 -17.51
N VAL A 102 12.87 21.97 -18.78
CA VAL A 102 13.11 20.69 -19.46
C VAL A 102 14.18 20.88 -20.53
N SER A 103 14.83 19.79 -20.92
CA SER A 103 15.78 19.78 -22.03
C SER A 103 15.11 20.15 -23.36
N THR A 104 15.88 20.61 -24.34
CA THR A 104 15.37 21.04 -25.66
C THR A 104 14.53 19.97 -26.36
N ASN A 105 14.90 18.71 -26.22
CA ASN A 105 14.17 17.57 -26.79
C ASN A 105 12.95 17.13 -25.94
N LYS A 106 12.72 17.75 -24.77
CA LYS A 106 11.64 17.49 -23.82
C LYS A 106 11.59 16.04 -23.33
N LEU A 107 12.74 15.38 -23.26
CA LEU A 107 12.85 14.01 -22.76
C LEU A 107 13.16 13.97 -21.26
N THR A 108 13.81 15.01 -20.74
CA THR A 108 14.25 15.10 -19.34
C THR A 108 13.97 16.47 -18.73
N PHE A 109 13.74 16.51 -17.41
CA PHE A 109 13.85 17.75 -16.64
C PHE A 109 15.32 18.10 -16.38
N MET A 110 15.61 19.39 -16.23
CA MET A 110 16.97 19.86 -15.93
C MET A 110 17.34 19.62 -14.45
N ASP A 111 16.47 20.02 -13.52
CA ASP A 111 16.77 20.03 -12.08
C ASP A 111 15.53 19.83 -11.18
N LEU A 112 14.48 19.18 -11.69
CA LEU A 112 13.20 19.01 -10.99
C LEU A 112 13.37 18.35 -9.61
N GLU A 113 13.96 17.16 -9.57
CA GLU A 113 14.13 16.40 -8.33
C GLU A 113 15.03 17.14 -7.33
N LEU A 114 16.12 17.73 -7.83
CA LEU A 114 17.05 18.52 -7.01
C LEU A 114 16.33 19.68 -6.31
N LYS A 115 15.46 20.39 -7.03
CA LYS A 115 14.64 21.48 -6.46
C LYS A 115 13.63 20.97 -5.45
N LEU A 116 12.94 19.86 -5.74
CA LEU A 116 11.93 19.31 -4.84
C LEU A 116 12.53 18.73 -3.55
N LYS A 117 13.76 18.21 -3.60
CA LYS A 117 14.51 17.72 -2.43
C LYS A 117 15.31 18.82 -1.71
N ASP A 118 15.25 20.07 -2.17
CA ASP A 118 15.87 21.19 -1.46
C ASP A 118 15.24 21.40 -0.08
N LYS A 119 16.05 21.79 0.91
CA LYS A 119 15.60 21.97 2.30
C LYS A 119 14.57 23.10 2.47
N ASN A 120 14.51 24.03 1.53
CA ASN A 120 13.56 25.14 1.55
C ASN A 120 12.23 24.79 0.86
N SER A 121 12.13 23.63 0.21
CA SER A 121 10.89 23.18 -0.43
C SER A 121 9.84 22.81 0.61
N LEU A 122 8.64 23.37 0.45
CA LEU A 122 7.52 23.16 1.34
C LEU A 122 6.50 22.24 0.69
N PHE A 123 6.17 21.13 1.36
CA PHE A 123 5.10 20.23 0.94
C PHE A 123 3.81 20.57 1.70
N THR A 124 2.72 20.75 0.96
CA THR A 124 1.38 21.00 1.51
C THR A 124 0.41 19.93 1.02
N ARG A 125 -0.50 19.50 1.91
CA ARG A 125 -1.55 18.55 1.54
C ARG A 125 -2.74 19.33 0.99
N ILE A 126 -3.25 18.92 -0.17
CA ILE A 126 -4.53 19.41 -0.67
C ILE A 126 -5.63 18.45 -0.23
N PHE A 127 -6.63 18.95 0.51
CA PHE A 127 -7.80 18.18 0.89
C PHE A 127 -9.06 19.01 0.69
N ASN A 128 -10.05 18.46 -0.03
CA ASN A 128 -11.27 19.17 -0.42
C ASN A 128 -11.00 20.54 -1.08
N GLY A 129 -9.96 20.62 -1.91
CA GLY A 129 -9.57 21.83 -2.63
C GLY A 129 -8.88 22.91 -1.79
N GLN A 130 -8.57 22.63 -0.52
CA GLN A 130 -7.88 23.57 0.37
C GLN A 130 -6.49 23.06 0.73
N GLU A 131 -5.53 24.01 0.79
CA GLU A 131 -4.20 23.76 1.30
C GLU A 131 -4.22 23.60 2.83
N GLN A 132 -3.73 22.46 3.30
CA GLN A 132 -3.54 22.19 4.71
C GLN A 132 -2.05 22.17 5.03
N ARG A 133 -1.59 23.16 5.80
CA ARG A 133 -0.21 23.24 6.27
C ARG A 133 -0.03 22.29 7.46
N MET A 134 0.40 21.08 7.17
CA MET A 134 0.59 20.02 8.15
C MET A 134 1.98 19.39 8.00
N LYS A 135 2.35 18.56 8.99
CA LYS A 135 3.56 17.74 8.93
C LYS A 135 3.31 16.58 7.95
N ILE A 136 3.77 16.75 6.71
CA ILE A 136 3.47 15.85 5.57
C ILE A 136 3.86 14.39 5.85
N ASP A 137 4.96 14.17 6.57
CA ASP A 137 5.47 12.87 7.01
C ASP A 137 4.45 12.11 7.85
N ARG A 138 3.91 12.74 8.90
CA ARG A 138 2.93 12.11 9.79
C ARG A 138 1.61 11.89 9.08
N GLU A 139 1.15 12.87 8.31
CA GLU A 139 -0.12 12.82 7.60
C GLU A 139 -0.13 11.75 6.52
N PHE A 140 0.98 11.62 5.77
CA PHE A 140 1.15 10.54 4.81
C PHE A 140 1.13 9.17 5.49
N ALA A 141 1.86 9.00 6.59
CA ALA A 141 1.89 7.74 7.32
C ALA A 141 0.52 7.34 7.88
N LEU A 142 -0.27 8.31 8.35
CA LEU A 142 -1.66 8.07 8.79
C LEU A 142 -2.57 7.71 7.61
N TRP A 143 -2.49 8.44 6.50
CA TRP A 143 -3.24 8.12 5.29
C TRP A 143 -2.91 6.71 4.77
N LEU A 144 -1.63 6.33 4.76
CA LEU A 144 -1.18 5.02 4.31
C LEU A 144 -1.69 3.89 5.22
N LYS A 145 -1.69 4.13 6.54
CA LYS A 145 -2.29 3.23 7.53
C LYS A 145 -3.80 3.07 7.30
N ASP A 146 -4.52 4.17 7.11
CA ASP A 146 -5.97 4.12 6.86
C ASP A 146 -6.29 3.39 5.54
N CYS A 147 -5.45 3.56 4.52
CA CYS A 147 -5.54 2.83 3.26
C CYS A 147 -5.37 1.32 3.46
N HIS A 148 -4.35 0.91 4.21
CA HIS A 148 -4.12 -0.49 4.55
C HIS A 148 -5.34 -1.09 5.27
N GLU A 149 -5.80 -0.47 6.36
CA GLU A 149 -6.90 -0.98 7.18
C GLU A 149 -8.23 -1.06 6.41
N LYS A 150 -8.46 -0.13 5.48
CA LYS A 150 -9.72 -0.03 4.75
C LYS A 150 -9.76 -0.91 3.49
N TYR A 151 -8.69 -0.90 2.70
CA TYR A 151 -8.70 -1.43 1.34
C TYR A 151 -7.97 -2.76 1.18
N ASP A 152 -6.95 -3.04 2.00
CA ASP A 152 -6.30 -4.35 1.91
C ASP A 152 -7.24 -5.44 2.41
N LYS A 153 -7.30 -6.53 1.65
CA LYS A 153 -8.05 -7.74 1.99
C LYS A 153 -7.06 -8.87 2.00
N GLN A 154 -6.76 -9.45 3.16
CA GLN A 154 -5.83 -10.58 3.24
C GLN A 154 -6.53 -11.94 3.27
N ILE A 155 -7.83 -11.96 3.55
CA ILE A 155 -8.59 -13.18 3.78
C ILE A 155 -9.77 -13.22 2.81
N LYS A 156 -9.85 -14.29 2.05
CA LYS A 156 -10.98 -14.59 1.16
C LYS A 156 -11.84 -15.67 1.79
N PHE A 157 -13.07 -15.34 2.09
CA PHE A 157 -14.03 -16.27 2.67
C PHE A 157 -14.74 -17.06 1.57
N THR A 158 -14.90 -18.38 1.76
CA THR A 158 -15.55 -19.26 0.77
C THR A 158 -16.48 -20.28 1.44
N GLY A 159 -17.47 -20.75 0.68
CA GLY A 159 -18.46 -21.71 1.17
C GLY A 159 -19.39 -21.12 2.23
N PHE A 160 -20.11 -20.05 1.87
CA PHE A 160 -21.16 -19.42 2.70
C PHE A 160 -22.11 -20.47 3.31
N LYS A 161 -22.38 -20.34 4.60
CA LYS A 161 -23.22 -21.24 5.41
C LYS A 161 -24.41 -20.54 6.07
N GLY A 162 -24.62 -19.24 5.81
CA GLY A 162 -25.70 -18.45 6.38
C GLY A 162 -25.22 -17.42 7.41
N VAL A 163 -26.16 -16.59 7.88
CA VAL A 163 -25.93 -15.57 8.90
C VAL A 163 -26.35 -16.13 10.27
N THR A 164 -25.60 -15.80 11.31
CA THR A 164 -25.91 -16.18 12.69
C THR A 164 -25.70 -15.02 13.68
N THR A 165 -26.21 -15.22 14.88
CA THR A 165 -25.96 -14.35 16.04
C THR A 165 -24.98 -15.07 16.98
N ARG A 166 -23.91 -14.38 17.37
CA ARG A 166 -22.91 -14.88 18.30
C ARG A 166 -23.26 -14.51 19.74
N THR A 167 -23.99 -15.38 20.40
CA THR A 167 -24.38 -15.23 21.83
C THR A 167 -23.23 -15.50 22.80
N ASP A 168 -22.13 -16.05 22.30
CA ASP A 168 -20.91 -16.34 23.06
C ASP A 168 -20.01 -15.10 23.27
N LEU A 169 -20.30 -13.99 22.57
CA LEU A 169 -19.58 -12.74 22.76
C LEU A 169 -20.06 -11.99 24.02
N PRO A 170 -19.14 -11.52 24.89
CA PRO A 170 -19.49 -10.86 26.15
C PRO A 170 -20.14 -9.48 25.98
N SER A 171 -19.90 -8.81 24.84
CA SER A 171 -20.50 -7.51 24.52
C SER A 171 -21.72 -7.68 23.62
N LYS A 172 -22.80 -6.93 23.90
CA LYS A 172 -23.96 -6.83 22.99
C LYS A 172 -23.65 -6.07 21.70
N ARG A 173 -22.60 -5.24 21.71
CA ARG A 173 -22.12 -4.51 20.53
C ARG A 173 -21.37 -5.53 19.66
N MET A 174 -21.87 -5.84 18.47
CA MET A 174 -21.38 -6.85 17.51
C MET A 174 -21.84 -8.31 17.73
N GLN A 175 -23.01 -8.57 18.34
CA GLN A 175 -23.54 -9.95 18.40
C GLN A 175 -24.13 -10.43 17.06
N SER A 176 -24.57 -9.52 16.18
CA SER A 176 -25.19 -9.84 14.90
C SER A 176 -25.09 -8.63 13.96
N PRO A 177 -25.01 -8.82 12.63
CA PRO A 177 -24.95 -10.09 11.91
C PRO A 177 -23.52 -10.63 11.75
N TRP A 178 -23.37 -11.96 11.88
CA TRP A 178 -22.15 -12.67 11.51
C TRP A 178 -22.43 -13.68 10.41
N THR A 179 -21.74 -13.54 9.28
CA THR A 179 -21.80 -14.51 8.19
C THR A 179 -20.82 -15.66 8.45
N MET A 180 -21.31 -16.89 8.28
CA MET A 180 -20.56 -18.12 8.46
C MET A 180 -20.02 -18.65 7.13
N TYR A 181 -18.79 -19.14 7.16
CA TYR A 181 -18.12 -19.75 6.01
C TYR A 181 -17.47 -21.08 6.40
N GLY A 182 -17.42 -21.99 5.43
CA GLY A 182 -16.78 -23.30 5.59
C GLY A 182 -15.28 -23.32 5.31
N ALA A 183 -14.74 -22.27 4.68
CA ALA A 183 -13.33 -22.15 4.39
C ALA A 183 -12.89 -20.69 4.26
N ILE A 184 -11.60 -20.45 4.46
CA ILE A 184 -10.91 -19.22 4.07
C ILE A 184 -9.68 -19.56 3.25
N GLU A 185 -9.31 -18.64 2.38
CA GLU A 185 -7.99 -18.57 1.79
C GLU A 185 -7.26 -17.38 2.43
N TRP A 186 -6.12 -17.66 3.03
CA TRP A 186 -5.28 -16.69 3.70
C TRP A 186 -3.83 -17.01 3.36
N ASP A 187 -3.11 -16.04 2.81
CA ASP A 187 -1.68 -16.18 2.47
C ASP A 187 -1.42 -17.36 1.53
N GLY A 188 -2.25 -17.49 0.48
CA GLY A 188 -2.21 -18.58 -0.49
C GLY A 188 -2.58 -19.97 0.06
N LYS A 189 -2.91 -20.07 1.36
CA LYS A 189 -3.29 -21.34 2.02
C LYS A 189 -4.79 -21.38 2.25
N ILE A 190 -5.38 -22.52 1.94
CA ILE A 190 -6.79 -22.77 2.18
C ILE A 190 -6.94 -23.47 3.52
N TYR A 191 -7.70 -22.84 4.42
CA TYR A 191 -8.12 -23.40 5.70
C TYR A 191 -9.59 -23.80 5.64
N LYS A 192 -9.92 -25.00 6.10
CA LYS A 192 -11.31 -25.53 6.03
C LYS A 192 -11.82 -25.93 7.41
N THR A 193 -13.14 -25.87 7.59
CA THR A 193 -13.82 -26.51 8.73
C THR A 193 -13.38 -27.97 8.84
N GLY A 194 -13.11 -28.42 10.07
CA GLY A 194 -12.61 -29.75 10.40
C GLY A 194 -11.08 -29.88 10.37
N GLN A 195 -10.36 -28.92 9.78
CA GLN A 195 -8.91 -28.98 9.69
C GLN A 195 -8.26 -28.82 11.08
N LEU A 196 -7.25 -29.66 11.36
CA LEU A 196 -6.47 -29.56 12.59
C LEU A 196 -5.52 -28.35 12.52
N VAL A 197 -5.52 -27.52 13.54
CA VAL A 197 -4.67 -26.35 13.69
C VAL A 197 -4.05 -26.30 15.08
N LYS A 198 -2.99 -25.51 15.21
CA LYS A 198 -2.37 -25.20 16.49
C LYS A 198 -2.22 -23.70 16.66
N THR A 199 -2.24 -23.23 17.90
CA THR A 199 -1.90 -21.83 18.19
C THR A 199 -0.42 -21.58 17.89
N VAL A 200 -0.11 -20.37 17.42
CA VAL A 200 1.26 -19.91 17.19
C VAL A 200 1.55 -18.80 18.18
N LYS A 201 2.76 -18.77 18.75
CA LYS A 201 3.21 -17.73 19.71
C LYS A 201 2.41 -17.68 21.03
N THR A 202 1.79 -18.77 21.47
CA THR A 202 1.20 -18.91 22.81
C THR A 202 1.92 -20.01 23.59
N LEU A 203 2.00 -19.86 24.93
CA LEU A 203 2.45 -20.88 25.87
C LEU A 203 1.35 -21.05 26.94
N PRO A 204 0.69 -22.22 27.03
CA PRO A 204 0.94 -23.45 26.24
C PRO A 204 0.47 -23.34 24.78
N ILE A 205 0.94 -24.27 23.95
CA ILE A 205 0.46 -24.47 22.58
C ILE A 205 -0.81 -25.31 22.65
N PHE A 206 -1.89 -24.84 22.06
CA PHE A 206 -3.16 -25.56 21.97
C PHE A 206 -3.32 -26.17 20.58
N TYR A 207 -3.92 -27.35 20.54
CA TYR A 207 -4.33 -28.04 19.32
C TYR A 207 -5.85 -28.11 19.28
N GLY A 208 -6.43 -27.97 18.09
CA GLY A 208 -7.87 -28.08 17.91
C GLY A 208 -8.23 -28.22 16.43
N SER A 209 -9.51 -28.39 16.15
CA SER A 209 -10.06 -28.35 14.80
C SER A 209 -10.81 -27.05 14.56
N ILE A 210 -10.75 -26.55 13.32
CA ILE A 210 -11.53 -25.36 12.94
C ILE A 210 -13.01 -25.73 12.88
N GLU A 211 -13.84 -25.10 13.70
CA GLU A 211 -15.28 -25.35 13.63
C GLU A 211 -15.92 -24.54 12.49
N LYS A 212 -15.71 -23.22 12.47
CA LYS A 212 -16.39 -22.27 11.58
C LYS A 212 -15.53 -21.04 11.36
N PHE A 213 -15.71 -20.36 10.23
CA PHE A 213 -15.17 -19.02 10.00
C PHE A 213 -16.30 -17.99 10.07
N PHE A 214 -16.05 -16.86 10.73
CA PHE A 214 -17.03 -15.80 10.92
C PHE A 214 -16.54 -14.47 10.34
N LEU A 215 -17.42 -13.77 9.63
CA LEU A 215 -17.21 -12.40 9.14
C LEU A 215 -18.37 -11.51 9.63
N TYR A 216 -18.05 -10.39 10.27
CA TYR A 216 -19.07 -9.48 10.80
C TYR A 216 -19.49 -8.45 9.76
N GLY A 217 -20.80 -8.21 9.64
CA GLY A 217 -21.33 -7.06 8.91
C GLY A 217 -21.48 -7.21 7.39
N GLU A 218 -21.38 -8.42 6.84
CA GLU A 218 -21.85 -8.74 5.48
C GLU A 218 -23.24 -9.37 5.51
#